data_AF-A0A8I1LRW5-F1
#
_entry.id   AF-A0A8I1LRW5-F1
#
_cell.length_a   1.000
_cell.length_b   1.000
_cell.length_c   1.000
_cell.angle_alpha   90.00
_cell.angle_beta   90.00
_cell.angle_gamma   90.00
#
_symmetry.space_group_name_H-M   'P 1'
#
loop_
_entity.id
_entity.type
_entity.pdbx_description
1 polymer ?
#
loop_
_entity_poly.entity_id
_entity_poly.type
_entity_poly.pdbx_seq_one_letter_code
_entity_poly.pdbx_strand_id
1 'polypeptide(L)'
;MKIRETTSSNTKSSNRSVSQRKSEYIILDVKTTGLDGDSEIVEIAIIDLDENPLFETLIKPVSLIPEEATAIHGITNEMVENAPSSSLKEEL
;
A
#
# COMPACT_ATOMS: atom_id res chain seq x y z
N MET A 1 -53.09 19.53 24.21
CA MET A 1 -52.23 18.41 23.75
C MET A 1 -51.00 19.02 23.10
N LYS A 2 -49.82 18.89 23.72
CA LYS A 2 -48.58 19.57 23.30
C LYS A 2 -47.83 18.62 22.35
N ILE A 3 -47.87 18.88 21.06
CA ILE A 3 -47.07 18.12 20.09
C ILE A 3 -45.63 18.62 20.23
N ARG A 4 -44.74 17.71 20.64
CA ARG A 4 -43.32 17.96 20.87
C ARG A 4 -42.62 18.08 19.52
N GLU A 5 -41.86 19.15 19.32
CA GLU A 5 -40.85 19.22 18.26
C GLU A 5 -39.78 18.15 18.54
N THR A 6 -39.68 17.15 17.67
CA THR A 6 -38.54 16.24 17.66
C THR A 6 -37.43 16.85 16.82
N THR A 7 -36.39 17.28 17.54
CA THR A 7 -35.09 17.75 17.08
C THR A 7 -34.55 17.01 15.86
N SER A 8 -34.11 17.78 14.86
CA SER A 8 -33.23 17.37 13.77
C SER A 8 -32.11 16.47 14.27
N SER A 9 -32.14 15.19 13.90
CA SER A 9 -30.96 14.34 13.93
C SER A 9 -29.96 14.88 12.90
N ASN A 10 -29.00 15.65 13.39
CA ASN A 10 -27.92 16.25 12.64
C ASN A 10 -26.94 15.16 12.20
N THR A 11 -27.26 14.39 11.16
CA THR A 11 -26.29 13.57 10.44
C THR A 11 -25.40 14.50 9.62
N LYS A 12 -24.53 15.26 10.29
CA LYS A 12 -23.41 15.92 9.62
C LYS A 12 -22.41 14.83 9.26
N SER A 13 -22.64 14.18 8.11
CA SER A 13 -21.56 13.53 7.39
C SER A 13 -20.56 14.63 7.05
N SER A 14 -19.55 14.82 7.91
CA SER A 14 -18.52 15.81 7.67
C SER A 14 -17.67 15.29 6.52
N ASN A 15 -17.95 15.75 5.29
CA ASN A 15 -17.04 15.63 4.16
C ASN A 15 -15.77 16.42 4.48
N ARG A 16 -14.90 15.87 5.31
CA ARG A 16 -13.55 16.40 5.54
C ARG A 16 -12.68 15.93 4.37
N SER A 17 -11.87 16.82 3.83
CA SER A 17 -10.95 16.44 2.76
C SER A 17 -9.86 15.51 3.31
N VAL A 18 -9.30 14.68 2.43
CA VAL A 18 -8.17 13.79 2.75
C VAL A 18 -7.03 14.58 3.42
N SER A 19 -6.77 15.80 2.95
CA SER A 19 -5.76 16.71 3.52
C SER A 19 -6.02 17.13 4.97
N GLN A 20 -7.25 17.03 5.47
CA GLN A 20 -7.64 17.38 6.85
C GLN A 20 -7.58 16.18 7.81
N ARG A 21 -7.33 14.98 7.32
CA ARG A 21 -7.24 13.73 8.10
C ARG A 21 -5.99 12.94 7.72
N LYS A 22 -4.85 13.63 7.53
CA LYS A 22 -3.60 13.02 7.07
C LYS A 22 -3.19 11.78 7.86
N SER A 23 -3.38 11.79 9.18
CA SER A 23 -3.04 10.67 10.08
C SER A 23 -3.89 9.40 9.90
N GLU A 24 -4.94 9.44 9.07
CA GLU A 24 -5.82 8.31 8.83
C GLU A 24 -5.58 7.61 7.49
N TYR A 25 -4.65 8.13 6.70
CA TYR A 25 -4.32 7.62 5.38
C TYR A 25 -2.83 7.36 5.28
N ILE A 26 -2.49 6.39 4.42
CA ILE A 26 -1.14 6.10 3.97
C ILE A 26 -1.16 5.96 2.46
N ILE A 27 0.00 6.17 1.83
CA ILE A 27 0.20 5.89 0.41
C ILE A 27 1.01 4.60 0.34
N LEU A 28 0.52 3.65 -0.46
CA LEU A 28 1.18 2.40 -0.78
C LEU A 28 1.62 2.45 -2.25
N ASP A 29 2.90 2.27 -2.49
CA ASP A 29 3.48 2.02 -3.80
C ASP A 29 4.06 0.60 -3.85
N VAL A 30 3.92 -0.06 -4.99
CA VAL A 30 4.41 -1.42 -5.21
C VAL A 30 5.10 -1.51 -6.56
N LYS A 31 6.14 -2.35 -6.64
CA LYS A 31 6.75 -2.80 -7.90
C LYS A 31 6.54 -4.28 -8.05
N THR A 32 6.32 -4.71 -9.29
CA THR A 32 5.97 -6.09 -9.62
C THR A 32 6.84 -6.61 -10.76
N THR A 33 6.93 -7.93 -10.88
CA THR A 33 7.61 -8.60 -12.01
C THR A 33 6.88 -8.43 -13.35
N GLY A 34 5.63 -7.98 -13.34
CA GLY A 34 4.78 -7.81 -14.52
C GLY A 34 3.41 -7.20 -14.19
N LEU A 35 2.44 -7.32 -15.11
CA LEU A 35 1.09 -6.74 -15.00
C LEU A 35 -0.05 -7.79 -15.06
N ASP A 36 0.29 -9.08 -15.11
CA ASP A 36 -0.67 -10.17 -15.19
C ASP A 36 -0.96 -10.78 -13.81
N GLY A 37 -1.84 -11.79 -13.77
CA GLY A 37 -2.23 -12.46 -12.54
C GLY A 37 -1.14 -13.34 -11.92
N ASP A 38 -0.08 -13.65 -12.66
CA ASP A 38 1.05 -14.47 -12.20
C ASP A 38 2.23 -13.59 -11.73
N SER A 39 2.09 -12.28 -11.82
CA SER A 39 3.11 -11.31 -11.43
C SER A 39 3.26 -11.23 -9.91
N GLU A 40 4.50 -11.12 -9.45
CA GLU A 40 4.86 -11.11 -8.03
C GLU A 40 5.33 -9.71 -7.62
N ILE A 41 5.08 -9.34 -6.37
CA ILE A 41 5.59 -8.08 -5.80
C ILE A 41 7.08 -8.24 -5.49
N VAL A 42 7.88 -7.25 -5.89
CA VAL A 42 9.33 -7.18 -5.64
C VAL A 42 9.72 -6.02 -4.72
N GLU A 43 8.82 -5.07 -4.49
CA GLU A 43 8.99 -3.96 -3.56
C GLU A 43 7.65 -3.49 -3.00
N ILE A 44 7.65 -3.12 -1.72
CA ILE A 44 6.56 -2.41 -1.04
C ILE A 44 7.14 -1.16 -0.38
N ALA A 45 6.57 0.00 -0.69
CA ALA A 45 6.88 1.27 -0.04
C ALA A 45 5.61 1.90 0.53
N ILE A 46 5.68 2.36 1.78
CA ILE A 46 4.57 3.01 2.49
C ILE A 46 5.07 4.35 3.04
N ILE A 47 4.34 5.41 2.71
CA ILE A 47 4.59 6.76 3.24
C ILE A 47 3.30 7.34 3.85
N ASP A 48 3.46 8.32 4.75
CA ASP A 48 2.34 9.16 5.17
C ASP A 48 2.06 10.30 4.16
N LEU A 49 1.05 11.13 4.44
CA LEU A 49 0.66 12.26 3.58
C LEU A 49 1.54 13.51 3.74
N ASP A 50 2.54 13.44 4.62
CA ASP A 50 3.62 14.42 4.75
C ASP A 50 4.91 13.90 4.10
N GLU A 51 4.81 12.84 3.29
CA GLU A 51 5.90 12.20 2.54
C GLU A 51 6.97 11.55 3.43
N ASN A 52 6.67 11.28 4.71
CA ASN A 52 7.59 10.55 5.58
C ASN A 52 7.52 9.04 5.28
N PRO A 53 8.67 8.36 5.14
CA PRO A 53 8.70 6.91 4.97
C PRO A 53 8.29 6.21 6.27
N LEU A 54 7.33 5.30 6.16
CA LEU A 54 6.85 4.46 7.26
C LEU A 54 7.37 3.03 7.16
N PHE A 55 7.49 2.51 5.93
CA PHE A 55 7.98 1.17 5.66
C PHE A 55 8.49 1.08 4.23
N GLU A 56 9.59 0.36 4.01
CA GLU A 56 10.12 0.08 2.69
C GLU A 56 10.85 -1.26 2.73
N THR A 57 10.56 -2.14 1.77
CA THR A 57 11.23 -3.43 1.69
C THR A 57 11.25 -3.95 0.27
N LEU A 58 12.37 -4.56 -0.11
CA LEU A 58 12.43 -5.46 -1.25
C LEU A 58 11.84 -6.82 -0.86
N ILE A 59 11.29 -7.52 -1.84
CA ILE A 59 10.72 -8.85 -1.67
C ILE A 59 11.35 -9.78 -2.69
N LYS A 60 11.75 -10.97 -2.25
CA LYS A 60 12.25 -12.02 -3.13
C LYS A 60 11.08 -12.74 -3.79
N PRO A 61 10.87 -12.58 -5.11
CA PRO A 61 9.88 -13.35 -5.84
C PRO A 61 10.32 -14.82 -5.98
N VAL A 62 9.37 -15.69 -6.28
CA VAL A 62 9.62 -17.09 -6.63
C VAL A 62 10.23 -17.17 -8.02
N SER A 63 9.75 -16.35 -8.95
CA SER A 63 10.22 -16.25 -10.34
C SER A 63 11.24 -15.13 -10.53
N LEU A 64 12.12 -15.26 -11.53
CA LEU A 64 13.06 -14.19 -11.85
C LEU A 64 12.31 -12.93 -12.30
N ILE A 65 12.82 -11.77 -11.88
CA ILE A 65 12.39 -10.46 -12.36
C ILE A 65 12.76 -10.35 -13.85
N PRO A 66 11.80 -10.12 -14.76
CA PRO A 66 12.08 -9.92 -16.18
C PRO A 66 12.94 -8.67 -16.44
N GLU A 67 13.72 -8.68 -17.51
CA GLU A 67 14.53 -7.51 -17.91
C GLU A 67 13.67 -6.26 -18.18
N GLU A 68 12.46 -6.44 -18.74
CA GLU A 68 11.54 -5.34 -19.01
C GLU A 68 11.06 -4.67 -17.72
N ALA A 69 10.72 -5.45 -16.70
CA ALA A 69 10.35 -4.94 -15.37
C ALA A 69 11.55 -4.25 -14.70
N THR A 70 12.72 -4.89 -14.77
CA THR A 70 13.99 -4.34 -14.29
C THR A 70 14.31 -3.00 -14.97
N ALA A 71 14.05 -2.86 -16.27
CA ALA A 71 14.27 -1.62 -17.01
C ALA A 71 13.31 -0.49 -16.59
N ILE A 72 12.14 -0.82 -16.03
CA ILE A 72 11.14 0.15 -15.56
C ILE A 72 11.47 0.61 -14.13
N HIS A 73 11.63 -0.33 -13.19
CA HIS A 73 11.77 0.00 -11.76
C HIS A 73 13.20 -0.10 -11.23
N GLY A 74 14.16 -0.65 -11.98
CA GLY A 74 15.58 -0.69 -11.63
C GLY A 74 15.99 -1.75 -10.59
N ILE A 75 15.10 -2.67 -10.22
CA ILE A 75 15.36 -3.71 -9.20
C ILE A 75 15.81 -4.96 -9.93
N THR A 76 17.00 -5.46 -9.59
CA THR A 76 17.59 -6.64 -10.22
C THR A 76 17.38 -7.90 -9.36
N ASN A 77 17.57 -9.07 -9.96
CA ASN A 77 17.47 -10.35 -9.25
C ASN A 77 18.50 -10.49 -8.11
N GLU A 78 19.67 -9.85 -8.25
CA GLU A 78 20.71 -9.81 -7.22
C GLU A 78 20.28 -8.97 -6.01
N MET A 79 19.58 -7.85 -6.23
CA MET A 79 19.11 -6.98 -5.15
C MET A 79 18.12 -7.69 -4.22
N VAL A 80 17.32 -8.60 -4.77
CA VAL A 80 16.28 -9.35 -4.02
C VAL A 80 16.76 -10.70 -3.50
N GLU A 81 18.01 -11.11 -3.77
CA GLU A 81 18.48 -12.47 -3.46
C GLU A 81 18.36 -12.83 -1.96
N ASN A 82 18.60 -11.84 -1.10
CA ASN A 82 18.55 -11.96 0.36
C ASN A 82 17.33 -11.25 0.98
N ALA A 83 16.40 -10.77 0.15
CA ALA A 83 15.17 -10.14 0.62
C ALA A 83 14.21 -11.20 1.24
N PRO A 84 13.29 -10.78 2.12
CA PRO A 84 12.23 -11.65 2.60
C PRO A 84 11.48 -12.33 1.45
N SER A 85 11.17 -13.61 1.59
CA SER A 85 10.43 -14.35 0.57
C SER A 85 8.98 -13.88 0.48
N SER A 86 8.46 -13.76 -0.75
CA SER A 86 7.03 -13.50 -0.99
C SER A 86 6.11 -14.57 -0.37
N SER A 87 6.63 -15.80 -0.21
CA SER A 87 5.97 -16.86 0.54
C SER A 87 6.03 -16.57 2.04
N LEU A 88 4.91 -16.15 2.62
CA LEU A 88 4.73 -16.16 4.07
C LEU A 88 4.89 -17.61 4.55
N LYS A 89 5.95 -17.89 5.31
CA LYS A 89 5.92 -19.05 6.20
C LYS A 89 5.14 -18.59 7.43
N GLU A 90 3.95 -19.13 7.63
CA GLU A 90 3.29 -19.01 8.93
C GLU A 90 4.20 -19.72 9.95
N GLU A 91 5.01 -18.96 10.68
CA GLU A 91 5.59 -19.45 11.93
C GLU A 91 4.45 -19.47 12.96
N LEU A 92 3.87 -20.66 13.15
CA LEU A 92 2.97 -21.01 14.27
C LEU A 92 3.75 -21.20 15.56
#